data_AF-A0A2V6A671-F1
#
_entry.id   AF-A0A2V6A671-F1
#
_cell.length_a   1.000
_cell.length_b   1.000
_cell.length_c   1.000
_cell.angle_alpha   90.00
_cell.angle_beta   90.00
_cell.angle_gamma   90.00
#
_symmetry.space_group_name_H-M   'P 1'
#
loop_
_entity.id
_entity.type
_entity.pdbx_description
1 polymer ?
#
loop_
_entity_poly.entity_id
_entity_poly.type
_entity_poly.pdbx_seq_one_letter_code
_entity_poly.pdbx_strand_id
1 'polypeptide(L)'
;MEKLDLLAVALGLAALAGINLYLTVFATGLAIHFHWITLAPQYQSLEVLGHPAIITIAGVLYFLEFFADKIPWIDSAWDAVHTVIRPIGGALLAIQVLGHPSPAYAVIVALLAGGTSLIAHTAKAATRLGANT
;
A
#
# COMPACT_ATOMS: atom_id res chain seq x y z
N MET A 1 8.59 -0.88 -22.62
CA MET A 1 8.02 -2.02 -21.88
C MET A 1 8.37 -1.90 -20.41
N GLU A 2 9.65 -1.80 -20.06
CA GLU A 2 10.13 -1.64 -18.66
C GLU A 2 9.44 -0.55 -17.81
N LYS A 3 9.18 0.65 -18.38
CA LYS A 3 8.46 1.72 -17.66
C LYS A 3 6.99 1.39 -17.37
N LEU A 4 6.33 0.63 -18.25
CA LEU A 4 4.95 0.21 -18.04
C LEU A 4 4.89 -0.84 -16.93
N ASP A 5 5.89 -1.73 -16.85
CA ASP A 5 6.00 -2.74 -15.80
C ASP A 5 6.19 -2.08 -14.42
N LEU A 6 7.08 -1.08 -14.32
CA LEU A 6 7.27 -0.28 -13.11
C LEU A 6 5.98 0.40 -12.66
N LEU A 7 5.27 1.05 -13.59
CA LEU A 7 3.98 1.68 -13.28
C LEU A 7 2.92 0.65 -12.88
N ALA A 8 2.89 -0.52 -13.51
CA ALA A 8 1.95 -1.57 -13.17
C ALA A 8 2.17 -2.09 -11.74
N VAL A 9 3.42 -2.34 -11.35
CA VAL A 9 3.77 -2.74 -9.97
C VAL A 9 3.47 -1.62 -8.98
N ALA A 10 3.86 -0.39 -9.31
CA ALA A 10 3.63 0.79 -8.46
C ALA A 10 2.14 1.04 -8.19
N LEU A 11 1.32 1.03 -9.24
CA LEU A 11 -0.13 1.21 -9.12
C LEU A 11 -0.82 0.00 -8.51
N GLY A 12 -0.33 -1.22 -8.76
CA GLY A 12 -0.81 -2.44 -8.12
C GLY A 12 -0.62 -2.43 -6.60
N LEU A 13 0.59 -2.08 -6.14
CA LEU A 13 0.87 -1.92 -4.70
C LEU A 13 0.07 -0.75 -4.10
N ALA A 14 -0.11 0.35 -4.84
CA ALA A 14 -0.93 1.47 -4.39
C ALA A 14 -2.41 1.10 -4.24
N ALA A 15 -2.97 0.32 -5.18
CA ALA A 15 -4.33 -0.20 -5.10
C ALA A 15 -4.51 -1.10 -3.87
N LEU A 16 -3.59 -2.05 -3.65
CA LEU A 16 -3.58 -2.91 -2.47
C LEU A 16 -3.45 -2.09 -1.17
N ALA A 17 -2.62 -1.05 -1.16
CA ALA A 17 -2.49 -0.15 -0.03
C ALA A 17 -3.78 0.63 0.27
N GLY A 18 -4.57 0.97 -0.77
CA GLY A 18 -5.93 1.48 -0.61
C GLY A 18 -6.85 0.53 0.14
N ILE A 19 -6.73 -0.78 -0.07
CA ILE A 19 -7.54 -1.78 0.64
C ILE A 19 -7.00 -2.02 2.06
N ASN A 20 -5.70 -2.29 2.19
CA ASN A 20 -5.00 -2.51 3.46
C ASN A 20 -3.51 -2.14 3.33
N LEU A 21 -3.14 -0.91 3.72
CA LEU A 21 -1.76 -0.41 3.65
C LEU A 21 -0.80 -1.29 4.44
N TYR A 22 -1.13 -1.59 5.70
CA TYR A 22 -0.23 -2.31 6.59
C TYR A 22 -0.03 -3.76 6.16
N LEU A 23 -1.10 -4.43 5.73
CA LEU A 23 -1.01 -5.77 5.16
C LEU A 23 -0.18 -5.78 3.88
N THR A 24 -0.36 -4.79 3.01
CA THR A 24 0.40 -4.68 1.75
C THR A 24 1.89 -4.59 2.03
N VAL A 25 2.30 -3.72 2.95
CA VAL A 25 3.71 -3.58 3.37
C VAL A 25 4.21 -4.85 4.04
N PHE A 26 3.43 -5.42 4.96
CA PHE A 26 3.78 -6.61 5.72
C PHE A 26 4.00 -7.82 4.81
N ALA A 27 3.04 -8.13 3.93
CA ALA A 27 3.11 -9.26 3.01
C ALA A 27 4.25 -9.10 1.99
N THR A 28 4.42 -7.91 1.43
CA THR A 28 5.52 -7.61 0.50
C THR A 28 6.88 -7.74 1.20
N GLY A 29 6.98 -7.18 2.41
CA GLY A 29 8.20 -7.25 3.22
C GLY A 29 8.57 -8.67 3.61
N LEU A 30 7.61 -9.51 4.03
CA LEU A 30 7.86 -10.93 4.30
C LEU A 30 8.35 -11.68 3.06
N ALA A 31 7.70 -11.44 1.91
CA ALA A 31 8.09 -12.08 0.66
C ALA A 31 9.53 -11.75 0.24
N ILE A 32 9.97 -10.52 0.49
CA ILE A 32 11.35 -10.07 0.26
C ILE A 32 12.30 -10.66 1.30
N HIS A 33 11.95 -10.57 2.59
CA HIS A 33 12.79 -10.98 3.72
C HIS A 33 13.09 -12.48 3.71
N PHE A 34 12.10 -13.31 3.38
CA PHE A 34 12.25 -14.76 3.28
C PHE A 34 12.62 -15.25 1.88
N HIS A 35 12.94 -14.34 0.96
CA HIS A 35 13.31 -14.65 -0.43
C HIS A 35 12.26 -15.50 -1.18
N TRP A 36 10.98 -15.32 -0.88
CA TRP A 36 9.88 -15.93 -1.64
C TRP A 36 9.77 -15.35 -3.05
N ILE A 37 10.22 -14.11 -3.22
CA ILE A 37 10.38 -13.44 -4.49
C ILE A 37 11.83 -12.98 -4.67
N THR A 38 12.33 -13.04 -5.90
CA THR A 38 13.59 -12.40 -6.28
C THR A 38 13.27 -11.08 -6.96
N LEU A 39 13.74 -9.97 -6.39
CA LEU A 39 13.56 -8.65 -6.98
C LEU A 39 14.45 -8.53 -8.22
N ALA A 40 13.86 -8.11 -9.34
CA ALA A 40 14.64 -7.70 -10.50
C ALA A 40 15.38 -6.38 -10.20
N PRO A 41 16.49 -6.07 -10.90
CA PRO A 41 17.28 -4.88 -10.62
C PRO A 41 16.48 -3.57 -10.59
N GLN A 42 15.46 -3.43 -11.45
CA GLN A 42 14.62 -2.23 -11.47
C GLN A 42 13.71 -2.07 -10.23
N TYR A 43 13.51 -3.12 -9.44
CA TYR A 43 12.67 -3.12 -8.22
C TYR A 43 13.50 -3.15 -6.94
N GLN A 44 14.84 -3.07 -7.04
CA GLN A 44 15.72 -3.27 -5.88
C GLN A 44 15.44 -2.29 -4.75
N SER A 45 14.93 -1.09 -5.06
CA SER A 45 14.53 -0.12 -4.05
C SER A 45 13.42 -0.62 -3.12
N LEU A 46 12.62 -1.64 -3.49
CA LEU A 46 11.67 -2.28 -2.59
C LEU A 46 12.32 -3.15 -1.51
N GLU A 47 13.61 -3.50 -1.64
CA GLU A 47 14.33 -4.34 -0.69
C GLU A 47 14.24 -3.80 0.75
N VAL A 48 14.12 -2.48 0.91
CA VAL A 48 13.92 -1.82 2.21
C VAL A 48 12.70 -2.36 2.97
N LEU A 49 11.64 -2.77 2.27
CA LEU A 49 10.45 -3.36 2.90
C LEU A 49 10.75 -4.70 3.58
N GLY A 50 11.82 -5.38 3.17
CA GLY A 50 12.33 -6.60 3.79
C GLY A 50 13.04 -6.38 5.13
N HIS A 51 13.19 -5.12 5.58
CA HIS A 51 13.84 -4.81 6.85
C HIS A 51 12.97 -5.28 8.05
N PRO A 52 13.51 -6.06 9.01
CA PRO A 52 12.72 -6.64 10.11
C PRO A 52 11.89 -5.62 10.90
N ALA A 53 12.42 -4.40 11.11
CA ALA A 53 11.68 -3.34 11.80
C ALA A 53 10.44 -2.86 11.02
N ILE A 54 10.54 -2.72 9.69
CA ILE A 54 9.41 -2.31 8.85
C ILE A 54 8.34 -3.40 8.84
N ILE A 55 8.75 -4.65 8.69
CA ILE A 55 7.86 -5.83 8.76
C ILE A 55 7.16 -5.88 10.12
N THR A 56 7.91 -5.71 11.21
CA THR A 56 7.35 -5.77 12.57
C THR A 56 6.32 -4.66 12.79
N ILE A 57 6.65 -3.42 12.44
CA ILE A 57 5.73 -2.28 12.59
C ILE A 57 4.49 -2.48 11.72
N ALA A 58 4.65 -2.86 10.45
CA ALA A 58 3.53 -3.11 9.55
C ALA A 58 2.66 -4.26 10.04
N GLY A 59 3.26 -5.35 10.55
CA GLY A 59 2.54 -6.47 11.13
C GLY A 59 1.74 -6.09 12.38
N VAL A 60 2.31 -5.29 13.27
CA VAL A 60 1.59 -4.77 14.46
C VAL A 60 0.44 -3.87 14.05
N LEU A 61 0.66 -2.92 13.13
CA LEU A 61 -0.40 -2.02 12.66
C LEU A 61 -1.51 -2.78 11.92
N TYR A 62 -1.15 -3.79 11.12
CA TYR A 62 -2.12 -4.68 10.49
C TYR A 62 -2.92 -5.47 11.53
N PHE A 63 -2.25 -5.99 12.57
CA PHE A 63 -2.93 -6.68 13.65
C PHE A 63 -3.93 -5.76 14.34
N LEU A 64 -3.52 -4.53 14.69
CA LEU A 64 -4.41 -3.53 15.27
C LEU A 64 -5.61 -3.21 14.36
N GLU A 65 -5.37 -3.02 13.06
CA GLU A 65 -6.43 -2.83 12.06
C GLU A 65 -7.40 -4.01 12.03
N PHE A 66 -6.90 -5.24 12.03
CA PHE A 66 -7.72 -6.44 11.99
C PHE A 66 -8.71 -6.53 13.17
N PHE A 67 -8.30 -6.10 14.38
CA PHE A 67 -9.20 -6.04 15.53
C PHE A 67 -10.11 -4.80 15.50
N ALA A 68 -9.59 -3.65 15.05
CA ALA A 68 -10.38 -2.43 14.87
C ALA A 68 -11.59 -2.67 13.96
N ASP A 69 -11.39 -3.40 12.86
CA ASP A 69 -12.43 -3.77 11.88
C ASP A 69 -13.59 -4.57 12.48
N LYS A 70 -13.42 -5.19 13.66
CA LYS A 70 -14.45 -6.00 14.33
C LYS A 70 -15.44 -5.17 15.15
N ILE A 71 -15.13 -3.90 15.43
CA ILE A 71 -15.93 -3.05 16.32
C ILE A 71 -16.57 -1.92 15.49
N PRO A 72 -17.91 -1.90 15.29
CA PRO A 72 -18.61 -1.07 14.29
C PRO A 72 -18.30 0.44 14.28
N TRP A 73 -17.88 1.03 15.40
CA TRP A 73 -17.51 2.46 15.48
C TRP A 73 -16.01 2.71 15.41
N ILE A 74 -15.20 1.77 15.89
CA ILE A 74 -13.74 1.86 15.80
C ILE A 74 -13.33 1.70 14.35
N ASP A 75 -13.93 0.73 13.67
CA ASP A 75 -13.81 0.51 12.23
C ASP A 75 -14.11 1.78 11.42
N SER A 76 -15.23 2.44 11.67
CA SER A 76 -15.60 3.69 10.98
C SER A 76 -14.61 4.82 11.25
N ALA A 77 -14.17 4.99 12.50
CA ALA A 77 -13.17 6.00 12.84
C ALA A 77 -11.79 5.69 12.22
N TRP A 78 -11.41 4.41 12.19
CA TRP A 78 -10.20 3.93 11.55
C TRP A 78 -10.23 4.21 10.05
N ASP A 79 -11.30 3.85 9.36
CA ASP A 79 -11.47 4.09 7.91
C ASP A 79 -11.49 5.59 7.58
N ALA A 80 -12.06 6.43 8.46
CA ALA A 80 -12.05 7.88 8.30
C ALA A 80 -10.62 8.44 8.34
N VAL A 81 -9.83 8.09 9.35
CA VAL A 81 -8.41 8.47 9.46
C VAL A 81 -7.62 7.96 8.24
N HIS A 82 -7.88 6.72 7.84
CA HIS A 82 -7.13 6.08 6.78
C HIS A 82 -7.53 6.51 5.36
N THR A 83 -8.61 7.28 5.21
CA THR A 83 -8.93 7.99 3.97
C THR A 83 -7.80 8.98 3.59
N VAL A 84 -7.01 9.44 4.55
CA VAL A 84 -5.82 10.28 4.32
C VAL A 84 -4.53 9.46 4.32
N ILE A 85 -4.36 8.54 5.29
CA ILE A 85 -3.11 7.80 5.45
C ILE A 85 -2.85 6.87 4.26
N ARG A 86 -3.87 6.17 3.74
CA ARG A 86 -3.68 5.17 2.68
C ARG A 86 -3.26 5.79 1.36
N PRO A 87 -3.87 6.89 0.85
CA PRO A 87 -3.38 7.56 -0.35
C PRO A 87 -1.92 7.99 -0.25
N ILE A 88 -1.51 8.53 0.90
CA ILE A 88 -0.11 8.93 1.13
C ILE A 88 0.80 7.70 1.14
N GLY A 89 0.44 6.65 1.90
CA GLY A 89 1.20 5.41 1.96
C GLY A 89 1.34 4.71 0.59
N GLY A 90 0.24 4.65 -0.18
CA GLY A 90 0.23 4.10 -1.53
C GLY A 90 1.11 4.90 -2.50
N ALA A 91 1.10 6.23 -2.40
CA ALA A 91 1.99 7.10 -3.17
C ALA A 91 3.47 6.88 -2.82
N LEU A 92 3.80 6.78 -1.53
CA LEU A 92 5.17 6.53 -1.07
C LEU A 92 5.67 5.15 -1.50
N LEU A 93 4.83 4.10 -1.39
CA LEU A 93 5.16 2.76 -1.88
C LEU A 93 5.39 2.77 -3.38
N ALA A 94 4.52 3.43 -4.15
CA ALA A 94 4.68 3.55 -5.58
C ALA A 94 6.00 4.24 -5.95
N ILE A 95 6.35 5.37 -5.31
CA ILE A 95 7.65 6.02 -5.52
C ILE A 95 8.80 5.07 -5.17
N GLN A 96 8.69 4.28 -4.09
CA GLN A 96 9.73 3.33 -3.71
C GLN A 96 9.97 2.25 -4.77
N VAL A 97 8.93 1.81 -5.50
CA VAL A 97 9.06 0.90 -6.66
C VAL A 97 9.96 1.50 -7.73
N LEU A 98 9.87 2.81 -7.96
CA LEU A 98 10.62 3.52 -9.00
C LEU A 98 12.10 3.76 -8.64
N GLY A 99 12.45 3.61 -7.37
CA GLY A 99 13.79 3.90 -6.87
C GLY A 99 14.14 5.39 -6.94
N HIS A 100 14.87 5.80 -7.97
CA HIS A 100 15.38 7.18 -8.13
C HIS A 100 14.76 7.89 -9.35
N PRO A 101 13.45 8.15 -9.36
CA PRO A 101 12.81 8.89 -10.46
C PRO A 101 13.22 10.37 -10.47
N SER A 102 13.05 11.03 -11.61
CA SER A 102 13.13 12.49 -11.67
C SER A 102 12.04 13.12 -10.80
N PRO A 103 12.24 14.33 -10.22
CA PRO A 103 11.25 14.95 -9.34
C PRO A 103 9.86 15.09 -9.98
N ALA A 104 9.81 15.48 -11.26
CA ALA A 104 8.54 15.58 -12.00
C ALA A 104 7.83 14.23 -12.12
N TYR A 105 8.59 13.16 -12.38
CA TYR A 105 8.00 11.83 -12.51
C TYR A 105 7.55 11.25 -11.17
N ALA A 106 8.30 11.53 -10.08
CA ALA A 106 7.90 11.18 -8.72
C ALA A 106 6.54 11.81 -8.35
N VAL A 107 6.35 13.09 -8.66
CA VAL A 107 5.08 13.80 -8.43
C VAL A 107 3.94 13.18 -9.24
N ILE A 108 4.17 12.90 -10.54
CA ILE A 108 3.17 12.25 -11.39
C ILE A 108 2.76 10.89 -10.80
N VAL A 109 3.72 10.06 -10.42
CA VAL A 109 3.43 8.74 -9.85
C VAL A 109 2.77 8.84 -8.49
N ALA A 110 3.16 9.77 -7.63
CA ALA A 110 2.48 10.00 -6.37
C ALA A 110 1.00 10.38 -6.56
N LEU A 111 0.70 11.26 -7.52
CA LEU A 111 -0.68 11.65 -7.82
C LEU A 111 -1.50 10.45 -8.33
N LEU A 112 -0.95 9.68 -9.26
CA LEU A 112 -1.62 8.51 -9.82
C LEU A 112 -1.83 7.41 -8.76
N ALA A 113 -0.80 7.09 -7.99
CA ALA A 113 -0.83 6.06 -6.96
C ALA A 113 -1.70 6.46 -5.77
N GLY A 114 -1.60 7.71 -5.29
CA GLY A 114 -2.45 8.21 -4.22
C GLY A 114 -3.93 8.22 -4.64
N GLY A 115 -4.23 8.66 -5.87
CA GLY A 115 -5.58 8.55 -6.43
C GLY A 115 -6.07 7.11 -6.54
N THR A 116 -5.22 6.20 -7.03
CA THR A 116 -5.54 4.76 -7.12
C THR A 116 -5.84 4.16 -5.75
N SER A 117 -5.04 4.49 -4.73
CA SER A 117 -5.26 4.04 -3.36
C SER A 117 -6.58 4.59 -2.79
N LEU A 118 -6.89 5.87 -3.02
CA LEU A 118 -8.15 6.48 -2.59
C LEU A 118 -9.36 5.80 -3.25
N ILE A 119 -9.28 5.53 -4.56
CA ILE A 119 -10.33 4.82 -5.30
C ILE A 119 -10.53 3.42 -4.72
N ALA A 120 -9.46 2.66 -4.48
CA ALA A 120 -9.54 1.32 -3.92
C ALA A 120 -10.12 1.33 -2.49
N HIS A 121 -9.72 2.28 -1.65
CA HIS A 121 -10.29 2.47 -0.30
C HIS A 121 -11.78 2.78 -0.36
N THR A 122 -12.17 3.70 -1.24
CA THR A 122 -13.58 4.09 -1.43
C THR A 122 -14.41 2.92 -1.95
N ALA A 123 -13.87 2.12 -2.87
CA ALA A 123 -14.52 0.91 -3.36
C ALA A 123 -14.73 -0.11 -2.23
N LYS A 124 -13.73 -0.34 -1.38
CA LYS A 124 -13.86 -1.18 -0.17
C LYS A 124 -15.00 -0.66 0.72
N ALA A 125 -15.00 0.63 1.05
CA ALA A 125 -16.03 1.24 1.89
C ALA A 125 -17.45 1.12 1.28
N ALA A 126 -17.59 1.37 -0.03
CA ALA A 126 -18.86 1.26 -0.74
C ALA A 126 -19.42 -0.17 -0.75
N THR A 127 -18.57 -1.18 -0.98
CA THR A 127 -19.00 -2.59 -0.95
C THR A 127 -19.52 -3.03 0.41
N ARG A 128 -18.93 -2.51 1.51
CA ARG A 128 -19.40 -2.78 2.87
C ARG A 128 -20.79 -2.16 3.13
N LEU A 129 -21.00 -0.93 2.69
CA LEU A 129 -22.30 -0.27 2.81
C LEU A 129 -23.38 -1.06 2.08
N GLY A 130 -23.12 -1.47 0.83
CA GLY A 130 -24.07 -2.26 0.04
C GLY A 130 -24.31 -3.67 0.57
N ALA A 131 -23.34 -4.29 1.25
CA ALA A 131 -23.52 -5.60 1.89
C ALA A 131 -24.31 -5.54 3.21
N ASN A 132 -24.38 -4.36 3.84
CA ASN A 132 -25.03 -4.14 5.13
C ASN A 132 -26.46 -3.55 5.00
N THR A 133 -26.94 -3.35 3.76
CA THR A 133 -28.32 -2.93 3.44
C THR A 133 -29.14 -4.10 2.93
#